data_AF-A0A9D5PSZ9-F1
#
_entry.id   AF-A0A9D5PSZ9-F1
#
_cell.length_a   1.000
_cell.length_b   1.000
_cell.length_c   1.000
_cell.angle_alpha   90.00
_cell.angle_beta   90.00
_cell.angle_gamma   90.00
#
_symmetry.space_group_name_H-M   'P 1'
#
loop_
_entity.id
_entity.type
_entity.pdbx_description
1 polymer ?
#
loop_
_entity_poly.entity_id
_entity_poly.type
_entity_poly.pdbx_seq_one_letter_code
_entity_poly.pdbx_strand_id
1 'polypeptide(L)'
;MRSFNPDMEEGFTRKYDNDGVLHEYMGRANECDYACESFHRTSKDKGQTWSEWETVFKDNSGGRHGAVPDSPDGDELIGGPASPTLYDPISGCWFGVRGSAYYLKGHNVGYFAMALDGEDNVRFHGYYAIRYPDGREVSKMIELEEGGADYDPAKYRDPNFLDKNRCQAGDLHILPDGDLCFYIYPSVTLGCKIAGIDVNSYFPSSPNLHCGLIVVRAHWDAEKSDYDFTYSNVIMLSDVQSSRCIMEPHMVTLKSGRMLLVVRGSNYTHEPWNTRISPRAPGFKWYTFSDDGGRTFAPLMPWHFDTREVVYSSASIHSFYRSKQNGKLYWIGNVIEPQLIFANDPRFPLQICEVNEEYGYLIKDTLTVIETVREGQWKVELSNFNLLEDPDTGKLEMRMTKININDAEQGMGKPGDWYSEAWEYFFEFPVDE
;
A
#
# COMPACT_ATOMS: atom_id res chain seq x y z
N MET A 1 5.00 -20.63 -9.01
CA MET A 1 4.31 -20.69 -10.32
C MET A 1 5.10 -19.84 -11.30
N ARG A 2 5.33 -20.33 -12.53
CA ARG A 2 5.98 -19.53 -13.58
C ARG A 2 4.96 -18.60 -14.22
N SER A 3 5.37 -17.38 -14.57
CA SER A 3 4.48 -16.51 -15.34
C SER A 3 4.10 -17.18 -16.66
N PHE A 4 2.82 -17.08 -17.01
CA PHE A 4 2.32 -17.59 -18.28
C PHE A 4 2.65 -16.64 -19.46
N ASN A 5 3.14 -15.43 -19.18
CA ASN A 5 3.51 -14.43 -20.17
C ASN A 5 4.89 -13.80 -19.86
N PRO A 6 5.89 -13.90 -20.76
CA PRO A 6 7.21 -13.33 -20.55
C PRO A 6 7.22 -11.81 -20.33
N ASP A 7 6.18 -11.08 -20.74
CA ASP A 7 6.16 -9.61 -20.70
C ASP A 7 5.28 -9.03 -19.57
N MET A 8 4.96 -9.81 -18.54
CA MET A 8 4.04 -9.40 -17.46
C MET A 8 4.52 -9.76 -16.05
N GLU A 9 4.24 -8.85 -15.11
CA GLU A 9 4.21 -9.13 -13.69
C GLU A 9 2.97 -9.96 -13.35
N GLU A 10 3.13 -11.05 -12.60
CA GLU A 10 2.05 -11.83 -12.02
C GLU A 10 2.08 -11.72 -10.49
N GLY A 11 1.07 -11.04 -9.94
CA GLY A 11 0.85 -10.90 -8.51
C GLY A 11 -0.16 -11.93 -8.01
N PHE A 12 0.12 -12.52 -6.84
CA PHE A 12 -0.83 -13.43 -6.18
C PHE A 12 -1.11 -12.97 -4.75
N THR A 13 -2.39 -12.97 -4.38
CA THR A 13 -2.82 -12.68 -3.00
C THR A 13 -3.79 -13.75 -2.54
N ARG A 14 -3.67 -14.17 -1.28
CA ARG A 14 -4.62 -15.09 -0.65
C ARG A 14 -5.20 -14.47 0.61
N LYS A 15 -6.45 -14.84 0.92
CA LYS A 15 -7.10 -14.50 2.19
C LYS A 15 -8.20 -15.49 2.53
N TYR A 16 -8.41 -15.73 3.82
CA TYR A 16 -9.60 -16.43 4.29
C TYR A 16 -10.77 -15.45 4.42
N ASP A 17 -11.98 -15.90 4.07
CA ASP A 17 -13.21 -15.22 4.48
C ASP A 17 -13.65 -15.67 5.88
N ASN A 18 -14.78 -15.13 6.35
CA ASN A 18 -15.33 -15.44 7.67
C ASN A 18 -15.82 -16.89 7.80
N ASP A 19 -16.11 -17.56 6.68
CA ASP A 19 -16.55 -18.96 6.65
C ASP A 19 -15.35 -19.93 6.54
N GLY A 20 -14.11 -19.40 6.54
CA GLY A 20 -12.89 -20.16 6.39
C GLY A 20 -12.62 -20.62 4.95
N VAL A 21 -13.35 -20.09 3.97
CA VAL A 21 -13.07 -20.32 2.55
C VAL A 21 -11.82 -19.52 2.18
N LEU A 22 -10.88 -20.18 1.53
CA LEU A 22 -9.67 -19.55 1.03
C LEU A 22 -9.95 -18.93 -0.35
N HIS A 23 -9.74 -17.62 -0.46
CA HIS A 23 -9.80 -16.88 -1.72
C HIS A 23 -8.39 -16.66 -2.25
N GLU A 24 -8.19 -16.88 -3.55
CA GLU A 24 -6.95 -16.55 -4.24
C GLU A 24 -7.23 -15.62 -5.41
N TYR A 25 -6.48 -14.52 -5.45
CA TYR A 25 -6.53 -13.52 -6.51
C TYR A 25 -5.22 -13.53 -7.27
N MET A 26 -5.31 -13.48 -8.59
CA MET A 26 -4.16 -13.33 -9.48
C MET A 26 -4.36 -12.04 -10.28
N GLY A 27 -3.38 -11.15 -10.25
CA GLY A 27 -3.32 -9.95 -11.07
C GLY A 27 -2.20 -10.07 -12.10
N ARG A 28 -2.44 -9.58 -13.31
CA ARG A 28 -1.39 -9.41 -14.32
C ARG A 28 -1.24 -7.95 -14.72
N ALA A 29 -0.02 -7.47 -14.73
CA ALA A 29 0.32 -6.12 -15.14
C ALA A 29 1.46 -6.15 -16.16
N ASN A 30 1.32 -5.39 -17.26
CA ASN A 30 2.43 -5.08 -18.19
C ASN A 30 2.85 -3.60 -18.09
N GLU A 31 2.13 -2.79 -17.31
CA GLU A 31 2.25 -1.34 -17.26
C GLU A 31 2.18 -0.84 -15.81
N CYS A 32 3.28 -0.99 -15.08
CA CYS A 32 3.40 -0.56 -13.69
C CYS A 32 2.24 -1.09 -12.82
N ASP A 33 1.60 -0.23 -12.01
CA ASP A 33 0.51 -0.60 -11.10
C ASP A 33 -0.84 -0.84 -11.81
N TYR A 34 -0.86 -0.83 -13.15
CA TYR A 34 -2.06 -1.11 -13.95
C TYR A 34 -2.22 -2.62 -14.16
N ALA A 35 -3.15 -3.23 -13.43
CA ALA A 35 -3.55 -4.61 -13.67
C ALA A 35 -4.45 -4.69 -14.92
N CYS A 36 -3.98 -5.35 -15.97
CA CYS A 36 -4.70 -5.59 -17.23
C CYS A 36 -5.66 -6.77 -17.14
N GLU A 37 -5.33 -7.74 -16.29
CA GLU A 37 -6.17 -8.91 -16.04
C GLU A 37 -6.23 -9.19 -14.54
N SER A 38 -7.42 -9.58 -14.06
CA SER A 38 -7.58 -10.07 -12.70
C SER A 38 -8.47 -11.30 -12.67
N PHE A 39 -8.03 -12.27 -11.89
CA PHE A 39 -8.67 -13.56 -11.74
C PHE A 39 -8.89 -13.86 -10.27
N HIS A 40 -9.95 -14.60 -9.98
CA HIS A 40 -10.31 -15.04 -8.65
C HIS A 40 -10.70 -16.50 -8.69
N ARG A 41 -10.28 -17.26 -7.68
CA ARG A 41 -10.80 -18.60 -7.40
C ARG A 41 -10.92 -18.82 -5.90
N THR A 42 -11.63 -19.86 -5.53
CA THR A 42 -11.88 -20.21 -4.12
C THR A 42 -11.50 -21.65 -3.83
N SER A 43 -11.23 -21.93 -2.57
CA SER A 43 -11.00 -23.26 -2.04
C SER A 43 -11.70 -23.42 -0.69
N LYS A 44 -12.52 -24.48 -0.58
CA LYS A 44 -13.23 -24.83 0.66
C LYS A 44 -12.45 -25.78 1.56
N ASP A 45 -11.33 -26.31 1.06
CA ASP A 45 -10.49 -27.32 1.72
C ASP A 45 -9.05 -26.83 1.89
N LYS A 46 -8.89 -25.51 2.09
CA LYS A 46 -7.63 -24.84 2.43
C LYS A 46 -6.54 -25.06 1.37
N GLY A 47 -6.94 -24.99 0.11
CA GLY A 47 -6.07 -25.03 -1.05
C GLY A 47 -5.75 -26.43 -1.59
N GLN A 48 -6.35 -27.51 -1.05
CA GLN A 48 -6.19 -28.87 -1.59
C GLN A 48 -6.88 -29.01 -2.95
N THR A 49 -8.07 -28.45 -3.08
CA THR A 49 -8.79 -28.31 -4.35
C THR A 49 -9.22 -26.86 -4.55
N TRP A 50 -9.34 -26.47 -5.81
CA TRP A 50 -9.67 -25.11 -6.20
C TRP A 50 -10.83 -25.12 -7.18
N SER A 51 -11.67 -24.10 -7.10
CA SER A 51 -12.56 -23.76 -8.21
C SER A 51 -11.74 -23.41 -9.44
N GLU A 52 -12.40 -23.44 -10.60
CA GLU A 52 -11.84 -22.82 -11.81
C GLU A 52 -11.56 -21.34 -11.56
N TRP A 53 -10.61 -20.79 -12.31
CA TRP A 53 -10.34 -19.36 -12.33
C TRP A 53 -11.51 -18.63 -12.98
N GLU A 54 -12.09 -17.70 -12.24
CA GLU A 54 -13.08 -16.76 -12.73
C GLU A 54 -12.38 -15.45 -13.07
N THR A 55 -12.72 -14.87 -14.22
CA THR A 55 -12.24 -13.54 -14.58
C THR A 55 -12.99 -12.51 -13.75
N VAL A 56 -12.30 -11.80 -12.85
CA VAL A 56 -12.85 -10.67 -12.10
C VAL A 56 -13.05 -9.50 -13.05
N PHE A 57 -12.03 -9.24 -13.85
CA PHE A 57 -12.13 -8.42 -15.05
C PHE A 57 -11.03 -8.84 -16.02
N LYS A 58 -11.34 -8.74 -17.30
CA LYS A 58 -10.35 -8.79 -18.36
C LYS A 58 -10.48 -7.47 -19.08
N ASP A 59 -9.40 -6.73 -19.19
CA ASP A 59 -9.47 -5.51 -19.97
C ASP A 59 -9.78 -5.87 -21.43
N ASN A 60 -11.00 -5.50 -21.82
CA ASN A 60 -11.40 -5.02 -23.13
C ASN A 60 -12.55 -4.00 -22.91
N SER A 61 -12.44 -3.14 -21.86
CA SER A 61 -13.37 -2.07 -21.38
C SER A 61 -14.68 -2.43 -20.61
N GLY A 62 -14.80 -3.61 -19.97
CA GLY A 62 -16.09 -4.11 -19.47
C GLY A 62 -16.49 -3.91 -17.99
N GLY A 63 -15.71 -3.23 -17.16
CA GLY A 63 -16.02 -3.09 -15.72
C GLY A 63 -15.22 -2.03 -14.98
N ARG A 64 -15.50 -0.74 -15.24
CA ARG A 64 -14.91 0.50 -14.63
C ARG A 64 -13.43 0.42 -14.18
N HIS A 65 -12.66 -0.33 -14.93
CA HIS A 65 -11.26 -0.08 -15.26
C HIS A 65 -11.31 0.22 -16.75
N GLY A 66 -11.03 1.46 -17.14
CA GLY A 66 -10.97 1.85 -18.55
C GLY A 66 -11.65 3.18 -18.89
N ALA A 67 -11.87 3.39 -20.18
CA ALA A 67 -12.33 4.66 -20.76
C ALA A 67 -13.61 5.18 -20.10
N VAL A 68 -13.59 6.46 -19.75
CA VAL A 68 -14.78 7.21 -19.35
C VAL A 68 -15.67 7.38 -20.58
N PRO A 69 -16.95 6.94 -20.53
CA PRO A 69 -17.87 7.10 -21.65
C PRO A 69 -17.96 8.54 -22.12
N ASP A 70 -17.98 8.74 -23.43
CA ASP A 70 -18.14 10.04 -24.09
C ASP A 70 -17.05 11.08 -23.77
N SER A 71 -15.94 10.69 -23.13
CA SER A 71 -14.78 11.57 -22.97
C SER A 71 -14.07 11.75 -24.32
N PRO A 72 -14.08 12.96 -24.94
CA PRO A 72 -13.44 13.20 -26.23
C PRO A 72 -11.92 13.09 -26.17
N ASP A 73 -11.35 13.30 -24.98
CA ASP A 73 -9.91 13.25 -24.75
C ASP A 73 -9.42 11.86 -24.35
N GLY A 74 -10.32 10.88 -24.21
CA GLY A 74 -9.98 9.51 -23.78
C GLY A 74 -9.60 9.39 -22.30
N ASP A 75 -10.19 10.20 -21.41
CA ASP A 75 -10.05 10.04 -19.95
C ASP A 75 -10.41 8.63 -19.50
N GLU A 76 -9.82 8.19 -18.39
CA GLU A 76 -10.06 6.87 -17.82
C GLU A 76 -10.23 6.94 -16.32
N LEU A 77 -11.04 6.03 -15.79
CA LEU A 77 -11.22 5.84 -14.36
C LEU A 77 -10.87 4.39 -14.01
N ILE A 78 -9.95 4.24 -13.06
CA ILE A 78 -9.56 2.97 -12.47
C ILE A 78 -10.11 2.89 -11.05
N GLY A 79 -10.71 1.75 -10.75
CA GLY A 79 -11.43 1.55 -9.50
C GLY A 79 -12.79 2.21 -9.52
N GLY A 80 -13.33 2.49 -8.34
CA GLY A 80 -14.66 3.03 -8.21
C GLY A 80 -15.10 3.12 -6.76
N PRO A 81 -16.42 3.24 -6.52
CA PRO A 81 -16.98 3.24 -5.18
C PRO A 81 -16.46 2.04 -4.39
N ALA A 82 -16.20 2.24 -3.10
CA ALA A 82 -15.77 1.15 -2.24
C ALA A 82 -16.86 0.07 -2.18
N SER A 83 -16.44 -1.16 -1.96
CA SER A 83 -17.35 -2.27 -1.64
C SER A 83 -17.06 -2.72 -0.21
N PRO A 84 -18.07 -3.02 0.60
CA PRO A 84 -17.86 -3.55 1.94
C PRO A 84 -17.14 -4.90 1.89
N THR A 85 -16.00 -5.01 2.56
CA THR A 85 -15.09 -6.17 2.49
C THR A 85 -14.75 -6.79 3.83
N LEU A 86 -14.93 -6.06 4.92
CA LEU A 86 -14.59 -6.49 6.28
C LEU A 86 -15.85 -6.44 7.15
N TYR A 87 -16.14 -7.54 7.84
CA TYR A 87 -17.25 -7.60 8.79
C TYR A 87 -16.81 -7.02 10.13
N ASP A 88 -17.54 -6.03 10.62
CA ASP A 88 -17.39 -5.51 11.98
C ASP A 88 -18.34 -6.26 12.92
N PRO A 89 -17.83 -7.08 13.86
CA PRO A 89 -18.66 -7.83 14.79
C PRO A 89 -19.38 -6.95 15.82
N ILE A 90 -18.95 -5.70 16.06
CA ILE A 90 -19.57 -4.81 17.04
C ILE A 90 -20.87 -4.22 16.48
N SER A 91 -20.80 -3.64 15.29
CA SER A 91 -21.99 -3.07 14.62
C SER A 91 -22.82 -4.11 13.87
N GLY A 92 -22.24 -5.26 13.51
CA GLY A 92 -22.81 -6.22 12.57
C GLY A 92 -22.83 -5.71 11.12
N CYS A 93 -22.19 -4.58 10.83
CA CYS A 93 -22.07 -4.04 9.47
C CYS A 93 -20.91 -4.72 8.73
N TRP A 94 -20.94 -4.61 7.40
CA TRP A 94 -19.72 -4.72 6.61
C TRP A 94 -19.20 -3.34 6.29
N PHE A 95 -17.90 -3.15 6.38
CA PHE A 95 -17.19 -1.92 6.05
C PHE A 95 -16.15 -2.18 4.97
N GLY A 96 -15.91 -1.20 4.12
CA GLY A 96 -14.87 -1.28 3.09
C GLY A 96 -14.31 0.09 2.78
N VAL A 97 -13.06 0.13 2.37
CA VAL A 97 -12.38 1.34 1.87
C VAL A 97 -11.67 1.01 0.58
N ARG A 98 -11.60 1.98 -0.33
CA ARG A 98 -10.94 1.79 -1.62
C ARG A 98 -10.49 3.12 -2.21
N GLY A 99 -9.33 3.11 -2.88
CA GLY A 99 -8.89 4.19 -3.75
C GLY A 99 -9.38 4.03 -5.19
N SER A 100 -9.57 5.15 -5.87
CA SER A 100 -9.72 5.22 -7.33
C SER A 100 -8.68 6.18 -7.92
N ALA A 101 -8.32 5.96 -9.17
CA ALA A 101 -7.45 6.84 -9.94
C ALA A 101 -8.17 7.29 -11.22
N TYR A 102 -8.24 8.59 -11.45
CA TYR A 102 -8.79 9.19 -12.66
C TYR A 102 -7.63 9.77 -13.49
N TYR A 103 -7.46 9.30 -14.71
CA TYR A 103 -6.38 9.70 -15.61
C TYR A 103 -6.94 10.63 -16.69
N LEU A 104 -6.43 11.86 -16.72
CA LEU A 104 -6.73 12.79 -17.80
C LEU A 104 -6.04 12.29 -19.07
N LYS A 105 -6.81 12.16 -20.15
CA LYS A 105 -6.37 11.61 -21.45
C LYS A 105 -5.93 10.13 -21.42
N GLY A 106 -6.37 9.40 -20.40
CA GLY A 106 -6.12 7.97 -20.23
C GLY A 106 -4.81 7.65 -19.53
N HIS A 107 -4.66 6.43 -18.99
CA HIS A 107 -3.51 6.02 -18.18
C HIS A 107 -2.19 6.18 -18.92
N ASN A 108 -2.14 5.82 -20.20
CA ASN A 108 -0.92 5.96 -21.01
C ASN A 108 -0.43 7.40 -21.09
N VAL A 109 -1.31 8.39 -21.21
CA VAL A 109 -0.87 9.80 -21.26
C VAL A 109 -0.69 10.34 -19.84
N GLY A 110 -1.68 10.16 -18.98
CA GLY A 110 -1.72 10.75 -17.65
C GLY A 110 -0.65 10.18 -16.72
N TYR A 111 -0.42 8.86 -16.73
CA TYR A 111 0.58 8.22 -15.89
C TYR A 111 1.99 8.59 -16.32
N PHE A 112 2.33 8.51 -17.61
CA PHE A 112 3.68 8.84 -18.07
C PHE A 112 3.98 10.33 -17.91
N ALA A 113 3.00 11.22 -18.14
CA ALA A 113 3.18 12.65 -17.86
C ALA A 113 3.43 12.91 -16.36
N MET A 114 2.74 12.19 -15.47
CA MET A 114 3.02 12.24 -14.03
C MET A 114 4.42 11.71 -13.71
N ALA A 115 4.74 10.50 -14.15
CA ALA A 115 5.95 9.78 -13.77
C ALA A 115 7.23 10.39 -14.37
N LEU A 116 7.18 10.83 -15.62
CA LEU A 116 8.32 11.32 -16.39
C LEU A 116 8.42 12.84 -16.39
N ASP A 117 7.29 13.55 -16.48
CA ASP A 117 7.29 15.01 -16.68
C ASP A 117 6.88 15.78 -15.42
N GLY A 118 6.43 15.09 -14.36
CA GLY A 118 5.96 15.71 -13.13
C GLY A 118 4.63 16.45 -13.28
N GLU A 119 3.87 16.14 -14.34
CA GLU A 119 2.58 16.77 -14.61
C GLU A 119 1.46 16.21 -13.76
N ASP A 120 0.59 17.10 -13.28
CA ASP A 120 -0.56 16.76 -12.46
C ASP A 120 -1.76 16.29 -13.32
N ASN A 121 -1.62 15.12 -13.95
CA ASN A 121 -2.62 14.53 -14.85
C ASN A 121 -3.42 13.35 -14.25
N VAL A 122 -3.18 13.02 -12.98
CA VAL A 122 -3.87 11.94 -12.27
C VAL A 122 -4.59 12.50 -11.05
N ARG A 123 -5.85 12.10 -10.83
CA ARG A 123 -6.61 12.42 -9.61
C ARG A 123 -6.87 11.15 -8.82
N PHE A 124 -6.53 11.17 -7.54
CA PHE A 124 -6.80 10.08 -6.64
C PHE A 124 -7.95 10.45 -5.71
N HIS A 125 -8.89 9.53 -5.54
CA HIS A 125 -10.02 9.69 -4.61
C HIS A 125 -10.18 8.45 -3.74
N GLY A 126 -10.52 8.67 -2.47
CA GLY A 126 -10.72 7.62 -1.48
C GLY A 126 -12.20 7.51 -1.18
N TYR A 127 -12.69 6.28 -1.07
CA TYR A 127 -14.09 5.98 -0.76
C TYR A 127 -14.15 5.07 0.45
N TYR A 128 -15.23 5.19 1.21
CA TYR A 128 -15.68 4.17 2.14
C TYR A 128 -17.06 3.66 1.75
N ALA A 129 -17.35 2.43 2.14
CA ALA A 129 -18.66 1.82 1.97
C ALA A 129 -19.08 1.04 3.20
N ILE A 130 -20.37 1.09 3.50
CA ILE A 130 -21.00 0.43 4.65
C ILE A 130 -22.20 -0.36 4.12
N ARG A 131 -22.28 -1.64 4.46
CA ARG A 131 -23.50 -2.44 4.38
C ARG A 131 -24.02 -2.66 5.80
N TYR A 132 -25.18 -2.09 6.09
CA TYR A 132 -25.82 -2.22 7.39
C TYR A 132 -26.52 -3.59 7.53
N PRO A 133 -26.85 -4.03 8.76
CA PRO A 133 -27.52 -5.32 8.98
C PRO A 133 -28.88 -5.48 8.27
N ASP A 134 -29.56 -4.37 7.97
CA ASP A 134 -30.82 -4.34 7.22
C ASP A 134 -30.63 -4.51 5.69
N GLY A 135 -29.38 -4.64 5.23
CA GLY A 135 -29.02 -4.76 3.82
C GLY A 135 -28.87 -3.42 3.09
N ARG A 136 -29.10 -2.28 3.75
CA ARG A 136 -28.84 -0.96 3.17
C ARG A 136 -27.35 -0.80 2.91
N GLU A 137 -26.99 -0.26 1.75
CA GLU A 137 -25.62 0.07 1.40
C GLU A 137 -25.45 1.56 1.15
N VAL A 138 -24.33 2.10 1.63
CA VAL A 138 -23.87 3.46 1.36
C VAL A 138 -22.43 3.35 0.89
N SER A 139 -22.09 4.06 -0.18
CA SER A 139 -20.70 4.29 -0.59
C SER A 139 -20.54 5.79 -0.85
N LYS A 140 -19.50 6.39 -0.29
CA LYS A 140 -19.23 7.82 -0.41
C LYS A 140 -17.75 8.09 -0.52
N MET A 141 -17.40 9.13 -1.27
CA MET A 141 -16.07 9.71 -1.22
C MET A 141 -15.79 10.24 0.19
N ILE A 142 -14.55 10.09 0.61
CA ILE A 142 -14.05 10.62 1.87
C ILE A 142 -13.93 12.13 1.74
N GLU A 143 -14.58 12.85 2.66
CA GLU A 143 -14.57 14.31 2.69
C GLU A 143 -13.46 14.83 3.60
N LEU A 144 -12.53 15.59 3.03
CA LEU A 144 -11.44 16.31 3.72
C LEU A 144 -11.59 17.83 3.56
N GLU A 145 -12.40 18.26 2.59
CA GLU A 145 -12.66 19.62 2.19
C GLU A 145 -14.15 19.78 1.87
N GLU A 146 -14.72 20.91 2.29
CA GLU A 146 -16.13 21.21 2.07
C GLU A 146 -16.47 21.29 0.57
N GLY A 147 -17.56 20.60 0.20
CA GLY A 147 -18.16 20.69 -1.13
C GLY A 147 -17.36 19.97 -2.21
N GLY A 148 -16.63 18.91 -1.86
CA GLY A 148 -16.19 17.91 -2.84
C GLY A 148 -17.38 17.09 -3.35
N ALA A 149 -17.29 16.59 -4.58
CA ALA A 149 -18.38 15.84 -5.22
C ALA A 149 -17.94 14.41 -5.55
N ASP A 150 -18.82 13.43 -5.37
CA ASP A 150 -18.62 12.08 -5.90
C ASP A 150 -18.51 12.10 -7.44
N TYR A 151 -17.87 11.07 -8.01
CA TYR A 151 -17.82 10.90 -9.46
C TYR A 151 -19.22 10.79 -10.08
N ASP A 152 -19.56 11.69 -11.00
CA ASP A 152 -20.78 11.66 -11.81
C ASP A 152 -20.40 11.43 -13.28
N PRO A 153 -20.78 10.29 -13.91
CA PRO A 153 -20.46 10.03 -15.31
C PRO A 153 -21.08 11.05 -16.29
N ALA A 154 -22.18 11.72 -15.92
CA ALA A 154 -22.76 12.80 -16.74
C ALA A 154 -21.97 14.12 -16.63
N LYS A 155 -21.10 14.23 -15.63
CA LYS A 155 -20.24 15.39 -15.35
C LYS A 155 -18.83 14.90 -14.99
N TYR A 156 -18.26 14.04 -15.83
CA TYR A 156 -17.02 13.31 -15.54
C TYR A 156 -15.79 14.21 -15.25
N ARG A 157 -15.85 15.49 -15.63
CA ARG A 157 -14.87 16.54 -15.28
C ARG A 157 -15.43 17.63 -14.35
N ASP A 158 -16.34 17.29 -13.43
CA ASP A 158 -16.76 18.23 -12.38
C ASP A 158 -15.53 18.69 -11.58
N PRO A 159 -15.23 20.00 -11.52
CA PRO A 159 -14.08 20.51 -10.75
C PRO A 159 -14.15 20.15 -9.25
N ASN A 160 -15.35 20.02 -8.68
CA ASN A 160 -15.49 19.61 -7.28
C ASN A 160 -15.15 18.13 -7.06
N PHE A 161 -15.27 17.30 -8.09
CA PHE A 161 -14.76 15.94 -8.06
C PHE A 161 -13.24 15.95 -8.28
N LEU A 162 -12.76 16.58 -9.36
CA LEU A 162 -11.34 16.49 -9.75
C LEU A 162 -10.38 17.14 -8.76
N ASP A 163 -10.74 18.30 -8.19
CA ASP A 163 -9.75 19.14 -7.49
C ASP A 163 -9.88 19.15 -5.98
N LYS A 164 -10.98 18.61 -5.43
CA LYS A 164 -11.20 18.52 -3.98
C LYS A 164 -11.05 17.09 -3.48
N ASN A 165 -10.75 16.93 -2.18
CA ASN A 165 -10.67 15.62 -1.53
C ASN A 165 -9.71 14.65 -2.23
N ARG A 166 -8.61 15.19 -2.79
CA ARG A 166 -7.61 14.42 -3.50
C ARG A 166 -6.83 13.55 -2.54
N CYS A 167 -7.26 12.31 -2.37
CA CYS A 167 -6.62 11.32 -1.52
C CYS A 167 -6.82 9.90 -2.05
N GLN A 168 -5.92 8.96 -1.77
CA GLN A 168 -6.26 7.53 -1.83
C GLN A 168 -6.74 7.03 -0.47
N ALA A 169 -7.35 5.85 -0.41
CA ALA A 169 -7.67 5.17 0.85
C ALA A 169 -7.45 3.66 0.76
N GLY A 170 -7.02 3.05 1.86
CA GLY A 170 -6.66 1.62 1.90
C GLY A 170 -6.44 1.08 3.31
N ASP A 171 -6.06 -0.19 3.38
CA ASP A 171 -5.55 -0.86 4.59
C ASP A 171 -6.51 -0.90 5.80
N LEU A 172 -7.73 -1.38 5.57
CA LEU A 172 -8.76 -1.55 6.59
C LEU A 172 -8.46 -2.73 7.52
N HIS A 173 -8.50 -2.49 8.83
CA HIS A 173 -8.34 -3.50 9.86
C HIS A 173 -9.13 -3.15 11.13
N ILE A 174 -9.36 -4.14 12.00
CA ILE A 174 -10.00 -3.98 13.30
C ILE A 174 -8.91 -3.79 14.37
N LEU A 175 -9.05 -2.77 15.21
CA LEU A 175 -8.16 -2.51 16.33
C LEU A 175 -8.52 -3.37 17.56
N PRO A 176 -7.60 -3.55 18.53
CA PRO A 176 -7.87 -4.37 19.71
C PRO A 176 -9.07 -3.92 20.57
N ASP A 177 -9.43 -2.65 20.51
CA ASP A 177 -10.61 -2.08 21.19
C ASP A 177 -11.90 -2.18 20.35
N GLY A 178 -11.81 -2.74 19.15
CA GLY A 178 -12.92 -3.01 18.25
C GLY A 178 -13.22 -1.91 17.23
N ASP A 179 -12.56 -0.75 17.32
CA ASP A 179 -12.71 0.28 16.29
C ASP A 179 -12.14 -0.21 14.95
N LEU A 180 -12.70 0.30 13.86
CA LEU A 180 -12.11 0.13 12.55
C LEU A 180 -11.01 1.17 12.34
N CYS A 181 -9.94 0.79 11.66
CA CYS A 181 -8.86 1.67 11.29
C CYS A 181 -8.49 1.50 9.83
N PHE A 182 -8.24 2.61 9.14
CA PHE A 182 -7.76 2.62 7.75
C PHE A 182 -6.92 3.87 7.48
N TYR A 183 -6.28 3.89 6.32
CA TYR A 183 -5.42 4.99 5.91
C TYR A 183 -6.08 5.84 4.84
N ILE A 184 -5.83 7.15 4.93
CA ILE A 184 -6.06 8.09 3.84
C ILE A 184 -4.72 8.69 3.44
N TYR A 185 -4.51 8.79 2.14
CA TYR A 185 -3.30 9.31 1.51
C TYR A 185 -3.60 10.62 0.79
N PRO A 186 -3.78 11.76 1.50
CA PRO A 186 -4.02 13.04 0.84
C PRO A 186 -2.82 13.41 -0.02
N SER A 187 -3.03 14.12 -1.13
CA SER A 187 -1.91 14.75 -1.85
C SER A 187 -1.11 15.64 -0.89
N VAL A 188 0.19 15.81 -1.09
CA VAL A 188 1.01 16.66 -0.20
C VAL A 188 0.47 18.09 -0.16
N THR A 189 -0.05 18.61 -1.27
CA THR A 189 -0.76 19.91 -1.29
C THR A 189 -1.92 19.95 -0.28
N LEU A 190 -2.80 18.95 -0.31
CA LEU A 190 -3.94 18.88 0.60
C LEU A 190 -3.48 18.61 2.04
N GLY A 191 -2.51 17.73 2.24
CA GLY A 191 -1.91 17.46 3.55
C GLY A 191 -1.29 18.71 4.18
N CYS A 192 -0.54 19.49 3.41
CA CYS A 192 0.02 20.77 3.86
C CYS A 192 -1.08 21.77 4.21
N LYS A 193 -2.16 21.86 3.40
CA LYS A 193 -3.31 22.71 3.69
C LYS A 193 -3.98 22.34 5.02
N ILE A 194 -4.25 21.05 5.26
CA ILE A 194 -4.84 20.55 6.51
C ILE A 194 -3.91 20.84 7.70
N ALA A 195 -2.59 20.66 7.53
CA ALA A 195 -1.60 20.90 8.56
C ALA A 195 -1.27 22.39 8.80
N GLY A 196 -1.79 23.32 7.98
CA GLY A 196 -1.45 24.74 8.05
C GLY A 196 0.00 25.06 7.64
N ILE A 197 0.57 24.28 6.73
CA ILE A 197 1.96 24.39 6.24
C ILE A 197 1.96 24.94 4.81
N ASP A 198 2.89 25.85 4.47
CA ASP A 198 3.07 26.31 3.09
C ASP A 198 3.80 25.24 2.26
N VAL A 199 3.06 24.62 1.32
CA VAL A 199 3.56 23.57 0.43
C VAL A 199 4.77 24.02 -0.41
N ASN A 200 4.84 25.29 -0.81
CA ASN A 200 5.95 25.78 -1.63
C ASN A 200 7.28 25.81 -0.87
N SER A 201 7.21 25.94 0.46
CA SER A 201 8.38 25.87 1.32
C SER A 201 8.71 24.44 1.75
N TYR A 202 7.68 23.63 2.01
CA TYR A 202 7.82 22.30 2.62
C TYR A 202 8.07 21.19 1.59
N PHE A 203 7.36 21.22 0.47
CA PHE A 203 7.41 20.19 -0.59
C PHE A 203 7.06 20.79 -1.98
N PRO A 204 7.88 21.67 -2.55
CA PRO A 204 7.69 22.18 -3.92
C PRO A 204 7.90 21.11 -5.01
N SER A 205 8.32 19.90 -4.67
CA SER A 205 8.60 18.83 -5.63
C SER A 205 7.34 18.10 -6.13
N SER A 206 6.59 18.67 -7.07
CA SER A 206 5.35 18.07 -7.61
C SER A 206 4.37 17.56 -6.52
N PRO A 207 3.94 18.42 -5.58
CA PRO A 207 3.21 18.01 -4.37
C PRO A 207 1.85 17.34 -4.61
N ASN A 208 1.29 17.45 -5.81
CA ASN A 208 0.04 16.77 -6.16
C ASN A 208 0.25 15.29 -6.57
N LEU A 209 1.48 14.87 -6.82
CA LEU A 209 1.83 13.52 -7.25
C LEU A 209 2.25 12.60 -6.09
N HIS A 210 2.51 13.20 -4.94
CA HIS A 210 2.95 12.49 -3.74
C HIS A 210 1.89 12.64 -2.66
N CYS A 211 1.90 11.73 -1.69
CA CYS A 211 0.93 11.72 -0.62
C CYS A 211 1.56 11.87 0.76
N GLY A 212 0.81 12.50 1.66
CA GLY A 212 0.95 12.30 3.09
C GLY A 212 0.13 11.11 3.56
N LEU A 213 -0.04 11.00 4.87
CA LEU A 213 -0.86 9.97 5.50
C LEU A 213 -1.69 10.59 6.62
N ILE A 214 -2.94 10.18 6.69
CA ILE A 214 -3.83 10.39 7.83
C ILE A 214 -4.35 9.00 8.22
N VAL A 215 -4.24 8.66 9.49
CA VAL A 215 -4.86 7.46 10.05
C VAL A 215 -6.27 7.83 10.48
N VAL A 216 -7.25 7.03 10.07
CA VAL A 216 -8.66 7.23 10.41
C VAL A 216 -9.14 6.11 11.29
N ARG A 217 -9.82 6.49 12.36
CA ARG A 217 -10.60 5.58 13.18
C ARG A 217 -12.08 5.77 12.91
N ALA A 218 -12.78 4.69 12.67
CA ALA A 218 -14.23 4.67 12.58
C ALA A 218 -14.77 3.93 13.80
N HIS A 219 -15.39 4.68 14.71
CA HIS A 219 -16.02 4.17 15.92
C HIS A 219 -17.51 3.97 15.67
N TRP A 220 -18.06 2.83 16.07
CA TRP A 220 -19.50 2.59 15.97
C TRP A 220 -20.27 3.34 17.06
N ASP A 221 -21.12 4.29 16.66
CA ASP A 221 -22.08 4.95 17.54
C ASP A 221 -23.43 4.23 17.46
N ALA A 222 -23.75 3.47 18.52
CA ALA A 222 -24.98 2.70 18.60
C ALA A 222 -26.26 3.57 18.64
N GLU A 223 -26.19 4.81 19.14
CA GLU A 223 -27.34 5.72 19.18
C GLU A 223 -27.66 6.26 17.80
N LYS A 224 -26.62 6.60 17.01
CA LYS A 224 -26.77 7.02 15.61
C LYS A 224 -27.02 5.86 14.66
N SER A 225 -26.67 4.65 15.07
CA SER A 225 -26.58 3.48 14.19
C SER A 225 -25.69 3.77 12.97
N ASP A 226 -24.58 4.45 13.22
CA ASP A 226 -23.62 4.84 12.19
C ASP A 226 -22.20 4.98 12.77
N TYR A 227 -21.22 5.22 11.89
CA TYR A 227 -19.82 5.40 12.29
C TYR A 227 -19.44 6.87 12.50
N ASP A 228 -18.82 7.16 13.64
CA ASP A 228 -18.12 8.42 13.88
C ASP A 228 -16.66 8.30 13.43
N PHE A 229 -16.24 9.16 12.52
CA PHE A 229 -14.87 9.19 12.01
C PHE A 229 -14.00 10.17 12.79
N THR A 230 -12.84 9.70 13.25
CA THR A 230 -11.79 10.53 13.84
C THR A 230 -10.54 10.44 12.98
N TYR A 231 -9.97 11.60 12.64
CA TYR A 231 -8.78 11.72 11.78
C TYR A 231 -7.57 12.07 12.63
N SER A 232 -6.42 11.46 12.36
CA SER A 232 -5.16 11.84 12.99
C SER A 232 -4.65 13.20 12.50
N ASN A 233 -3.61 13.74 13.12
CA ASN A 233 -2.79 14.75 12.45
C ASN A 233 -2.19 14.18 11.15
N VAL A 234 -1.86 15.07 10.21
CA VAL A 234 -1.20 14.68 8.96
C VAL A 234 0.23 14.25 9.26
N ILE A 235 0.62 13.10 8.73
CA ILE A 235 1.96 12.51 8.82
C ILE A 235 2.62 12.70 7.47
N MET A 236 3.73 13.43 7.41
CA MET A 236 4.45 13.74 6.16
C MET A 236 5.95 13.90 6.39
N LEU A 237 6.71 13.74 5.31
CA LEU A 237 8.10 14.13 5.21
C LEU A 237 8.23 15.27 4.21
N SER A 238 9.18 16.17 4.43
CA SER A 238 9.56 17.16 3.43
C SER A 238 10.32 16.50 2.27
N ASP A 239 10.36 17.18 1.12
CA ASP A 239 11.07 16.72 -0.08
C ASP A 239 12.60 16.68 0.07
N VAL A 240 13.15 17.29 1.12
CA VAL A 240 14.57 17.18 1.50
C VAL A 240 14.86 15.93 2.35
N GLN A 241 13.82 15.30 2.89
CA GLN A 241 13.90 14.03 3.62
C GLN A 241 13.53 12.85 2.73
N SER A 242 12.50 13.01 1.89
CA SER A 242 12.03 11.98 0.96
C SER A 242 11.43 12.63 -0.28
N SER A 243 11.95 12.31 -1.46
CA SER A 243 11.50 12.91 -2.72
C SER A 243 10.09 12.51 -3.15
N ARG A 244 9.50 11.51 -2.48
CA ARG A 244 8.11 11.06 -2.71
C ARG A 244 7.23 11.18 -1.47
N CYS A 245 7.64 12.00 -0.49
CA CYS A 245 7.02 12.07 0.84
C CYS A 245 7.00 10.67 1.49
N ILE A 246 5.83 10.07 1.73
CA ILE A 246 5.69 8.74 2.33
C ILE A 246 4.76 7.87 1.49
N MET A 247 5.00 6.55 1.50
CA MET A 247 4.13 5.58 0.86
C MET A 247 4.12 4.26 1.64
N GLU A 248 3.13 3.40 1.32
CA GLU A 248 2.98 2.02 1.81
C GLU A 248 3.27 1.86 3.31
N PRO A 249 2.47 2.53 4.17
CA PRO A 249 2.48 2.32 5.60
C PRO A 249 2.12 0.88 5.98
N HIS A 250 2.72 0.41 7.06
CA HIS A 250 2.17 -0.69 7.84
C HIS A 250 2.17 -0.31 9.32
N MET A 251 1.02 -0.47 9.96
CA MET A 251 0.84 -0.20 11.38
C MET A 251 0.64 -1.49 12.15
N VAL A 252 1.05 -1.51 13.41
CA VAL A 252 0.77 -2.58 14.35
C VAL A 252 0.61 -2.01 15.76
N THR A 253 -0.27 -2.61 16.55
CA THR A 253 -0.35 -2.31 17.99
C THR A 253 0.65 -3.19 18.73
N LEU A 254 1.56 -2.55 19.47
CA LEU A 254 2.52 -3.20 20.34
C LEU A 254 1.82 -3.72 21.61
N LYS A 255 2.43 -4.67 22.32
CA LYS A 255 1.91 -5.16 23.61
C LYS A 255 1.73 -4.06 24.66
N SER A 256 2.48 -2.96 24.55
CA SER A 256 2.33 -1.78 25.41
C SER A 256 1.06 -0.95 25.13
N GLY A 257 0.32 -1.25 24.05
CA GLY A 257 -0.83 -0.47 23.59
C GLY A 257 -0.47 0.68 22.65
N ARG A 258 0.82 1.01 22.54
CA ARG A 258 1.36 1.96 21.56
C ARG A 258 1.16 1.44 20.14
N MET A 259 0.79 2.32 19.22
CA MET A 259 0.76 2.00 17.79
C MET A 259 2.11 2.35 17.16
N LEU A 260 2.75 1.39 16.51
CA LEU A 260 3.93 1.60 15.68
C LEU A 260 3.50 1.67 14.22
N LEU A 261 3.88 2.74 13.54
CA LEU A 261 3.67 2.93 12.12
C LEU A 261 5.03 3.04 11.43
N VAL A 262 5.27 2.19 10.42
CA VAL A 262 6.46 2.25 9.57
C VAL A 262 6.02 2.55 8.14
N VAL A 263 6.77 3.39 7.44
CA VAL A 263 6.50 3.81 6.05
C VAL A 263 7.78 3.74 5.22
N ARG A 264 7.62 3.61 3.90
CA ARG A 264 8.76 3.82 2.99
C ARG A 264 8.88 5.30 2.59
N GLY A 265 10.13 5.75 2.44
CA GLY A 265 10.48 6.99 1.76
C GLY A 265 11.29 6.70 0.49
N SER A 266 11.67 7.74 -0.25
CA SER A 266 12.48 7.63 -1.46
C SER A 266 13.57 8.69 -1.49
N ASN A 267 14.75 8.34 -2.00
CA ASN A 267 15.84 9.26 -2.26
C ASN A 267 16.07 9.53 -3.76
N TYR A 268 15.03 9.34 -4.58
CA TYR A 268 15.12 9.57 -6.01
C TYR A 268 15.32 11.06 -6.32
N THR A 269 16.32 11.37 -7.15
CA THR A 269 16.51 12.72 -7.68
C THR A 269 15.95 12.80 -9.09
N HIS A 270 14.98 13.67 -9.32
CA HIS A 270 14.27 13.82 -10.59
C HIS A 270 14.04 15.30 -10.90
N GLU A 271 14.64 15.78 -12.01
CA GLU A 271 14.56 17.18 -12.43
C GLU A 271 13.13 17.63 -12.76
N PRO A 272 12.32 16.86 -13.52
CA PRO A 272 10.93 17.23 -13.80
C PRO A 272 10.06 17.35 -12.54
N TRP A 273 10.36 16.56 -11.50
CA TRP A 273 9.68 16.69 -10.20
C TRP A 273 10.27 17.80 -9.32
N ASN A 274 11.33 18.48 -9.75
CA ASN A 274 12.05 19.48 -8.97
C ASN A 274 12.44 18.97 -7.56
N THR A 275 12.93 17.72 -7.47
CA THR A 275 13.29 17.11 -6.18
C THR A 275 14.43 17.87 -5.49
N ARG A 276 14.25 18.25 -4.23
CA ARG A 276 15.27 18.96 -3.44
C ARG A 276 16.18 18.05 -2.61
N ILE A 277 15.89 16.75 -2.56
CA ILE A 277 16.70 15.82 -1.78
C ILE A 277 18.17 15.83 -2.24
N SER A 278 19.09 15.73 -1.28
CA SER A 278 20.51 15.62 -1.61
C SER A 278 20.77 14.32 -2.40
N PRO A 279 21.55 14.34 -3.51
CA PRO A 279 21.95 13.12 -4.22
C PRO A 279 22.77 12.13 -3.37
N ARG A 280 23.21 12.55 -2.18
CA ARG A 280 23.94 11.70 -1.22
C ARG A 280 23.07 11.29 -0.03
N ALA A 281 21.81 11.71 0.03
CA ALA A 281 20.91 11.27 1.09
C ALA A 281 20.65 9.76 0.94
N PRO A 282 20.88 8.97 1.98
CA PRO A 282 20.52 7.56 1.94
C PRO A 282 18.99 7.40 2.00
N GLY A 283 18.48 6.26 1.56
CA GLY A 283 17.09 5.89 1.79
C GLY A 283 16.89 5.25 3.16
N PHE A 284 15.73 5.49 3.78
CA PHE A 284 15.40 5.00 5.12
C PHE A 284 14.05 4.28 5.11
N LYS A 285 13.88 3.30 6.01
CA LYS A 285 12.56 3.08 6.60
C LYS A 285 12.33 4.15 7.65
N TRP A 286 11.16 4.76 7.60
CA TRP A 286 10.76 5.79 8.57
C TRP A 286 9.73 5.20 9.51
N TYR A 287 9.75 5.65 10.76
CA TYR A 287 8.79 5.22 11.77
C TYR A 287 8.27 6.39 12.58
N THR A 288 7.09 6.18 13.13
CA THR A 288 6.47 7.05 14.13
C THR A 288 5.58 6.20 15.05
N PHE A 289 5.13 6.81 16.14
CA PHE A 289 4.24 6.19 17.10
C PHE A 289 3.05 7.05 17.42
N SER A 290 1.99 6.38 17.86
CA SER A 290 0.89 6.98 18.59
C SER A 290 0.73 6.34 19.96
N ASP A 291 0.60 7.19 20.99
CA ASP A 291 0.34 6.81 22.38
C ASP A 291 -1.13 7.05 22.79
N ASP A 292 -1.96 7.58 21.90
CA ASP A 292 -3.35 7.97 22.17
C ASP A 292 -4.36 7.23 21.28
N GLY A 293 -3.96 6.04 20.82
CA GLY A 293 -4.77 5.17 19.98
C GLY A 293 -4.92 5.71 18.55
N GLY A 294 -3.89 6.30 17.97
CA GLY A 294 -3.87 6.72 16.56
C GLY A 294 -4.54 8.07 16.31
N ARG A 295 -4.86 8.84 17.35
CA ARG A 295 -5.40 10.20 17.19
C ARG A 295 -4.30 11.21 16.89
N THR A 296 -3.12 11.01 17.46
CA THR A 296 -1.93 11.78 17.13
C THR A 296 -0.72 10.87 16.95
N PHE A 297 0.13 11.25 15.99
CA PHE A 297 1.39 10.59 15.72
C PHE A 297 2.54 11.59 15.88
N ALA A 298 3.63 11.11 16.47
CA ALA A 298 4.87 11.87 16.58
C ALA A 298 5.46 12.19 15.19
N PRO A 299 6.41 13.15 15.09
CA PRO A 299 7.17 13.34 13.86
C PRO A 299 7.88 12.05 13.41
N LEU A 300 7.91 11.81 12.10
CA LEU A 300 8.63 10.69 11.51
C LEU A 300 10.15 10.82 11.75
N MET A 301 10.77 9.70 12.10
CA MET A 301 12.21 9.59 12.29
C MET A 301 12.74 8.39 11.50
N PRO A 302 14.05 8.35 11.14
CA PRO A 302 14.65 7.12 10.62
C PRO A 302 14.52 6.00 11.64
N TRP A 303 14.01 4.85 11.21
CA TRP A 303 13.87 3.69 12.08
C TRP A 303 15.23 3.09 12.39
N HIS A 304 15.33 2.37 13.51
CA HIS A 304 16.62 1.90 14.00
C HIS A 304 16.49 0.53 14.68
N PHE A 305 17.64 -0.12 14.80
CA PHE A 305 17.82 -1.29 15.64
C PHE A 305 18.00 -0.89 17.12
N ASP A 306 17.90 -1.86 18.02
CA ASP A 306 18.26 -1.76 19.43
C ASP A 306 19.71 -1.29 19.66
N THR A 307 20.62 -1.58 18.73
CA THR A 307 22.00 -1.06 18.68
C THR A 307 22.09 0.43 18.29
N ARG A 308 20.95 1.06 17.95
CA ARG A 308 20.83 2.42 17.38
C ARG A 308 21.36 2.58 15.96
N GLU A 309 21.79 1.51 15.32
CA GLU A 309 22.04 1.52 13.88
C GLU A 309 20.75 1.84 13.11
N VAL A 310 20.85 2.64 12.06
CA VAL A 310 19.70 3.04 11.25
C VAL A 310 19.29 1.92 10.28
N VAL A 311 17.98 1.76 10.09
CA VAL A 311 17.40 0.85 9.09
C VAL A 311 17.34 1.56 7.74
N TYR A 312 18.41 1.39 6.97
CA TYR A 312 18.49 1.88 5.60
C TYR A 312 17.72 0.95 4.67
N SER A 313 16.91 1.54 3.78
CA SER A 313 16.08 0.80 2.86
C SER A 313 15.71 1.64 1.64
N SER A 314 15.51 0.97 0.51
CA SER A 314 14.93 1.56 -0.67
C SER A 314 13.43 1.80 -0.47
N ALA A 315 12.81 2.45 -1.45
CA ALA A 315 11.37 2.66 -1.51
C ALA A 315 10.64 1.34 -1.84
N SER A 316 10.71 0.37 -0.94
CA SER A 316 10.09 -0.96 -1.03
C SER A 316 8.97 -1.19 -0.02
N ILE A 317 8.04 -2.09 -0.32
CA ILE A 317 6.98 -2.49 0.62
C ILE A 317 7.58 -3.26 1.80
N HIS A 318 6.81 -3.36 2.88
CA HIS A 318 7.15 -4.16 4.07
C HIS A 318 5.87 -4.58 4.78
N SER A 319 5.97 -5.55 5.69
CA SER A 319 4.84 -5.93 6.55
C SER A 319 5.26 -6.26 7.96
N PHE A 320 4.34 -6.04 8.89
CA PHE A 320 4.42 -6.62 10.22
C PHE A 320 3.62 -7.91 10.29
N TYR A 321 4.13 -8.89 11.02
CA TYR A 321 3.45 -10.15 11.28
C TYR A 321 3.68 -10.58 12.72
N ARG A 322 2.59 -10.84 13.44
CA ARG A 322 2.63 -11.40 14.79
C ARG A 322 2.35 -12.89 14.71
N SER A 323 3.34 -13.71 15.04
CA SER A 323 3.19 -15.16 14.95
C SER A 323 2.27 -15.70 16.04
N LYS A 324 1.26 -16.49 15.68
CA LYS A 324 0.48 -17.26 16.66
C LYS A 324 1.28 -18.36 17.33
N GLN A 325 2.36 -18.85 16.70
CA GLN A 325 3.14 -19.97 17.21
C GLN A 325 3.94 -19.61 18.47
N ASN A 326 4.49 -18.40 18.53
CA ASN A 326 5.30 -17.94 19.67
C ASN A 326 4.89 -16.56 20.22
N GLY A 327 3.89 -15.90 19.63
CA GLY A 327 3.39 -14.60 20.08
C GLY A 327 4.33 -13.41 19.85
N LYS A 328 5.45 -13.61 19.12
CA LYS A 328 6.43 -12.56 18.80
C LYS A 328 6.00 -11.77 17.57
N LEU A 329 6.40 -10.50 17.52
CA LEU A 329 6.17 -9.60 16.40
C LEU A 329 7.40 -9.57 15.50
N TYR A 330 7.19 -9.73 14.20
CA TYR A 330 8.21 -9.69 13.17
C TYR A 330 7.93 -8.57 12.17
N TRP A 331 9.00 -7.99 11.66
CA TRP A 331 8.99 -7.11 10.50
C TRP A 331 9.69 -7.82 9.33
N ILE A 332 9.09 -7.76 8.14
CA ILE A 332 9.62 -8.33 6.91
C ILE A 332 9.83 -7.20 5.91
N GLY A 333 11.04 -7.08 5.36
CA GLY A 333 11.40 -6.04 4.40
C GLY A 333 12.87 -6.09 3.99
N ASN A 334 13.38 -5.01 3.39
CA ASN A 334 14.76 -4.93 2.90
C ASN A 334 15.59 -3.97 3.77
N VAL A 335 16.71 -4.46 4.31
CA VAL A 335 17.75 -3.65 4.96
C VAL A 335 18.97 -3.65 4.05
N ILE A 336 19.35 -2.47 3.59
CA ILE A 336 20.29 -2.30 2.48
C ILE A 336 21.44 -1.40 2.91
N GLU A 337 22.63 -1.68 2.41
CA GLU A 337 23.78 -0.79 2.56
C GLU A 337 23.49 0.61 2.00
N PRO A 338 23.65 1.69 2.79
CA PRO A 338 23.14 3.02 2.45
C PRO A 338 23.66 3.57 1.11
N GLN A 339 24.90 3.26 0.75
CA GLN A 339 25.55 3.71 -0.49
C GLN A 339 24.98 3.07 -1.76
N LEU A 340 24.23 1.97 -1.64
CA LEU A 340 23.63 1.28 -2.78
C LEU A 340 22.21 1.78 -3.10
N ILE A 341 21.59 2.52 -2.17
CA ILE A 341 20.18 2.85 -2.26
C ILE A 341 19.97 4.01 -3.22
N PHE A 342 19.13 3.78 -4.22
CA PHE A 342 18.62 4.82 -5.09
C PHE A 342 17.19 4.53 -5.51
N ALA A 343 16.29 5.43 -5.14
CA ALA A 343 14.87 5.34 -5.43
C ALA A 343 14.23 4.03 -4.91
N ASN A 344 13.83 3.15 -5.81
CA ASN A 344 13.21 1.88 -5.50
C ASN A 344 14.25 0.76 -5.31
N ASP A 345 15.51 0.97 -5.67
CA ASP A 345 16.54 -0.06 -5.77
C ASP A 345 17.64 0.07 -4.71
N PRO A 346 18.35 -1.04 -4.40
CA PRO A 346 17.95 -2.42 -4.69
C PRO A 346 16.74 -2.84 -3.85
N ARG A 347 16.06 -3.94 -4.21
CA ARG A 347 14.99 -4.56 -3.41
C ARG A 347 15.39 -5.94 -2.92
N PHE A 348 16.65 -6.06 -2.51
CA PHE A 348 17.25 -7.27 -1.96
C PHE A 348 18.37 -6.89 -0.98
N PRO A 349 18.72 -7.77 -0.02
CA PRO A 349 18.01 -9.01 0.31
C PRO A 349 16.61 -8.75 0.90
N LEU A 350 15.75 -9.76 0.89
CA LEU A 350 14.57 -9.78 1.75
C LEU A 350 14.94 -10.39 3.09
N GLN A 351 14.54 -9.74 4.17
CA GLN A 351 14.87 -10.13 5.53
C GLN A 351 13.64 -10.13 6.42
N ILE A 352 13.73 -10.89 7.52
CA ILE A 352 12.83 -10.87 8.66
C ILE A 352 13.61 -10.48 9.92
N CYS A 353 12.99 -9.71 10.81
CA CYS A 353 13.60 -9.27 12.05
C CYS A 353 12.53 -9.18 13.14
N GLU A 354 12.87 -9.60 14.37
CA GLU A 354 11.99 -9.43 15.52
C GLU A 354 11.88 -7.95 15.91
N VAL A 355 10.67 -7.53 16.26
CA VAL A 355 10.38 -6.19 16.77
C VAL A 355 10.35 -6.26 18.29
N ASN A 356 11.09 -5.37 18.94
CA ASN A 356 10.95 -5.17 20.37
C ASN A 356 9.58 -4.54 20.66
N GLU A 357 8.72 -5.27 21.37
CA GLU A 357 7.34 -4.84 21.61
C GLU A 357 7.15 -3.84 22.74
N GLU A 358 8.19 -3.56 23.52
CA GLU A 358 8.14 -2.52 24.54
C GLU A 358 8.35 -1.14 23.91
N TYR A 359 9.29 -1.05 22.97
CA TYR A 359 9.76 0.23 22.42
C TYR A 359 9.52 0.42 20.92
N GLY A 360 9.33 -0.65 20.14
CA GLY A 360 9.03 -0.62 18.71
C GLY A 360 10.24 -0.48 17.77
N TYR A 361 11.46 -0.76 18.22
CA TYR A 361 12.65 -0.87 17.36
C TYR A 361 12.91 -2.33 16.94
N LEU A 362 13.77 -2.53 15.94
CA LEU A 362 14.19 -3.87 15.50
C LEU A 362 15.29 -4.45 16.41
N ILE A 363 15.29 -5.76 16.64
CA ILE A 363 16.34 -6.45 17.41
C ILE A 363 17.43 -6.94 16.46
N LYS A 364 18.59 -6.27 16.44
CA LYS A 364 19.62 -6.47 15.41
C LYS A 364 20.04 -7.94 15.23
N ASP A 365 20.25 -8.63 16.34
CA ASP A 365 20.75 -10.02 16.36
C ASP A 365 19.75 -11.04 15.79
N THR A 366 18.49 -10.64 15.56
CA THR A 366 17.46 -11.50 14.96
C THR A 366 17.31 -11.30 13.45
N LEU A 367 18.01 -10.33 12.86
CA LEU A 367 17.92 -10.02 11.43
C LEU A 367 18.39 -11.21 10.60
N THR A 368 17.46 -11.84 9.89
CA THR A 368 17.70 -13.07 9.12
C THR A 368 17.31 -12.85 7.67
N VAL A 369 18.18 -13.26 6.74
CA VAL A 369 17.89 -13.22 5.30
C VAL A 369 16.93 -14.35 4.94
N ILE A 370 15.81 -14.01 4.31
CA ILE A 370 14.87 -14.98 3.73
C ILE A 370 15.33 -15.38 2.33
N GLU A 371 15.66 -14.38 1.50
CA GLU A 371 16.06 -14.58 0.10
C GLU A 371 16.98 -13.42 -0.34
N THR A 372 17.88 -13.71 -1.28
CA THR A 372 18.75 -12.70 -1.89
C THR A 372 19.02 -13.03 -3.36
N VAL A 373 19.74 -12.15 -4.06
CA VAL A 373 20.09 -12.36 -5.46
C VAL A 373 21.00 -13.57 -5.62
N ARG A 374 20.85 -14.29 -6.73
CA ARG A 374 21.74 -15.38 -7.13
C ARG A 374 22.84 -14.87 -8.05
N GLU A 375 23.87 -15.68 -8.25
CA GLU A 375 24.90 -15.39 -9.25
C GLU A 375 24.26 -15.15 -10.63
N GLY A 376 24.62 -14.05 -11.28
CA GLY A 376 24.05 -13.62 -12.57
C GLY A 376 22.79 -12.73 -12.46
N GLN A 377 22.22 -12.54 -11.25
CA GLN A 377 21.10 -11.63 -11.02
C GLN A 377 21.60 -10.30 -10.43
N TRP A 378 21.07 -9.18 -10.93
CA TRP A 378 21.51 -7.83 -10.49
C TRP A 378 20.35 -6.86 -10.21
N LYS A 379 19.11 -7.22 -10.57
CA LYS A 379 17.92 -6.35 -10.48
C LYS A 379 16.65 -7.04 -9.97
N VAL A 380 16.76 -8.26 -9.46
CA VAL A 380 15.59 -8.96 -8.93
C VAL A 380 14.97 -8.17 -7.80
N GLU A 381 13.65 -7.97 -7.85
CA GLU A 381 12.94 -7.29 -6.78
C GLU A 381 12.31 -8.29 -5.83
N LEU A 382 12.72 -8.24 -4.56
CA LEU A 382 12.23 -9.09 -3.48
C LEU A 382 11.52 -8.22 -2.44
N SER A 383 10.47 -7.53 -2.88
CA SER A 383 9.60 -6.78 -1.99
C SER A 383 8.13 -7.08 -2.20
N ASN A 384 7.65 -7.40 -3.40
CA ASN A 384 6.22 -7.56 -3.65
C ASN A 384 5.71 -8.89 -3.09
N PHE A 385 5.21 -8.90 -1.86
CA PHE A 385 4.71 -10.10 -1.20
C PHE A 385 3.38 -9.93 -0.47
N ASN A 386 2.71 -11.05 -0.27
CA ASN A 386 1.54 -11.19 0.58
C ASN A 386 1.79 -12.27 1.64
N LEU A 387 1.22 -12.07 2.83
CA LEU A 387 1.34 -12.97 3.97
C LEU A 387 -0.02 -13.61 4.27
N LEU A 388 -0.03 -14.91 4.49
CA LEU A 388 -1.21 -15.67 4.91
C LEU A 388 -0.81 -16.60 6.05
N GLU A 389 -1.45 -16.44 7.21
CA GLU A 389 -1.32 -17.40 8.30
C GLU A 389 -2.46 -18.40 8.24
N ASP A 390 -2.13 -19.69 8.28
CA ASP A 390 -3.13 -20.74 8.42
C ASP A 390 -3.78 -20.64 9.82
N PRO A 391 -5.11 -20.52 9.90
CA PRO A 391 -5.79 -20.25 11.16
C PRO A 391 -5.75 -21.42 12.15
N ASP A 392 -5.56 -22.65 11.71
CA ASP A 392 -5.57 -23.85 12.57
C ASP A 392 -4.17 -24.17 13.10
N THR A 393 -3.17 -24.01 12.25
CA THR A 393 -1.79 -24.43 12.52
C THR A 393 -0.87 -23.28 12.91
N GLY A 394 -1.28 -22.04 12.66
CA GLY A 394 -0.46 -20.85 12.86
C GLY A 394 0.76 -20.78 11.93
N LYS A 395 0.83 -21.63 10.90
CA LYS A 395 1.93 -21.61 9.94
C LYS A 395 1.77 -20.41 9.01
N LEU A 396 2.86 -19.68 8.82
CA LEU A 396 2.91 -18.56 7.89
C LEU A 396 3.34 -19.02 6.50
N GLU A 397 2.53 -18.68 5.50
CA GLU A 397 2.86 -18.69 4.08
C GLU A 397 3.16 -17.25 3.63
N MET A 398 4.25 -17.06 2.86
CA MET A 398 4.49 -15.84 2.10
C MET A 398 4.48 -16.16 0.62
N ARG A 399 3.79 -15.32 -0.15
CA ARG A 399 3.80 -15.35 -1.61
C ARG A 399 4.55 -14.15 -2.12
N MET A 400 5.66 -14.39 -2.81
CA MET A 400 6.54 -13.35 -3.34
C MET A 400 6.47 -13.33 -4.86
N THR A 401 6.17 -12.17 -5.43
CA THR A 401 6.37 -11.90 -6.85
C THR A 401 7.81 -11.40 -7.04
N LYS A 402 8.65 -12.23 -7.67
CA LYS A 402 10.04 -11.91 -7.98
C LYS A 402 10.12 -11.20 -9.32
N ILE A 403 10.08 -9.88 -9.33
CA ILE A 403 10.15 -9.06 -10.56
C ILE A 403 11.60 -9.04 -11.07
N ASN A 404 11.81 -8.92 -12.39
CA ASN A 404 13.12 -8.89 -13.05
C ASN A 404 13.98 -10.13 -12.78
N ILE A 405 13.38 -11.30 -12.52
CA ILE A 405 14.11 -12.53 -12.14
C ILE A 405 15.02 -13.05 -13.27
N ASN A 406 14.68 -12.73 -14.52
CA ASN A 406 15.39 -13.13 -15.74
C ASN A 406 16.26 -12.02 -16.34
N ASP A 407 16.34 -10.84 -15.69
CA ASP A 407 17.16 -9.74 -16.19
C ASP A 407 18.65 -10.08 -16.02
N ALA A 408 19.17 -10.85 -16.96
CA ALA A 408 20.59 -11.12 -17.14
C ALA A 408 21.12 -10.15 -18.19
N GLU A 409 21.92 -9.17 -17.76
CA GLU A 409 22.72 -8.28 -18.62
C GLU A 409 21.97 -7.43 -19.67
N GLN A 410 20.66 -7.15 -19.54
CA GLN A 410 20.03 -6.20 -20.45
C GLN A 410 20.27 -4.76 -19.95
N GLY A 411 21.33 -4.15 -20.50
CA GLY A 411 21.80 -2.82 -20.13
C GLY A 411 20.71 -1.72 -20.14
N MET A 412 21.03 -0.60 -19.49
CA MET A 412 20.19 0.60 -19.46
C MET A 412 19.70 0.97 -20.87
N GLY A 413 18.38 0.97 -21.10
CA GLY A 413 17.76 1.45 -22.34
C GLY A 413 16.94 0.43 -23.16
N LYS A 414 16.74 -0.80 -22.67
CA LYS A 414 15.66 -1.68 -23.15
C LYS A 414 14.50 -1.65 -22.14
N PRO A 415 13.24 -1.92 -22.56
CA PRO A 415 12.14 -2.13 -21.60
C PRO A 415 12.59 -3.18 -20.58
N GLY A 416 12.43 -2.88 -19.29
CA GLY A 416 12.77 -3.84 -18.23
C GLY A 416 12.07 -5.17 -18.48
N ASP A 417 12.74 -6.27 -18.16
CA ASP A 417 12.12 -7.59 -18.19
C ASP A 417 11.14 -7.69 -17.00
N TRP A 418 9.89 -7.25 -17.22
CA TRP A 418 8.81 -7.35 -16.23
C TRP A 418 8.41 -8.79 -15.93
N TYR A 419 9.06 -9.79 -16.56
CA TYR A 419 8.87 -11.18 -16.19
C TYR A 419 9.06 -11.35 -14.69
N SER A 420 8.10 -12.04 -14.11
CA SER A 420 8.13 -12.40 -12.71
C SER A 420 7.76 -13.85 -12.50
N GLU A 421 8.17 -14.36 -11.35
CA GLU A 421 7.69 -15.64 -10.85
C GLU A 421 7.08 -15.46 -9.46
N ALA A 422 5.97 -16.15 -9.21
CA ALA A 422 5.37 -16.20 -7.89
C ALA A 422 5.93 -17.39 -7.10
N TRP A 423 6.62 -17.09 -6.01
CA TRP A 423 7.27 -18.08 -5.14
C TRP A 423 6.52 -18.18 -3.81
N GLU A 424 6.38 -19.40 -3.30
CA GLU A 424 5.80 -19.68 -1.99
C GLU A 424 6.92 -19.99 -1.00
N TYR A 425 6.84 -19.37 0.18
CA TYR A 425 7.73 -19.58 1.30
C TYR A 425 6.91 -19.99 2.51
N PHE A 426 7.36 -21.00 3.24
CA PHE A 426 6.74 -21.45 4.48
C PHE A 426 7.70 -21.20 5.63
N PHE A 427 7.21 -20.59 6.70
CA PHE A 427 8.02 -20.23 7.86
C PHE A 427 7.75 -21.18 9.01
N GLU A 428 8.81 -21.57 9.69
CA GLU A 428 8.77 -22.22 10.99
C GLU A 428 9.44 -21.29 11.99
N PHE A 429 8.71 -20.91 13.03
CA PHE A 429 9.24 -20.04 14.07
C PHE A 429 9.74 -20.88 15.25
N PRO A 430 10.85 -20.49 15.88
CA PRO A 430 11.26 -21.13 17.13
C PRO A 430 10.16 -20.92 18.17
N VAL A 431 9.72 -22.04 18.75
CA VAL A 431 8.85 -22.05 19.93
C VAL A 431 9.78 -22.03 21.13
N ASP A 432 9.61 -21.05 22.02
CA ASP A 432 10.38 -21.01 23.26
C ASP A 432 10.03 -22.28 24.07
N GLU A 433 11.02 -23.13 24.38
CA GLU A 433 10.86 -24.39 25.13
C GLU A 433 10.41 -24.18 26.59
#